data_AF-V7F009-F1
#
_entry.id   AF-V7F009-F1
#
_cell.length_a   1.000
_cell.length_b   1.000
_cell.length_c   1.000
_cell.angle_alpha   90.00
_cell.angle_beta   90.00
_cell.angle_gamma   90.00
#
_symmetry.space_group_name_H-M   'P 1'
#
loop_
_entity.id
_entity.type
_entity.pdbx_description
1 polymer ?
#
loop_
_entity_poly.entity_id
_entity_poly.type
_entity_poly.pdbx_seq_one_letter_code
_entity_poly.pdbx_strand_id
1 'polypeptide(L)'
;MSEFDETLAIRYLRMGALAAGSVFKIVIHRHINGEAEFITDDRPRLSNGTGWVIAPGLGITNHHVVNARSALFGEGDATVDDFRLQAETAKVRFDYFEVNDIADGVVLGPGALLASDAELDFALLQLPNAFGVRPPLRLRQQKIGKRLDQPLGTRVNVLQHPNGSPMRLGFRNNFVVLGDDNVLAYLTDTASGSSGSPVCDDAWSVAALHYGSRGVSDQNLKLMGRLVKQENVGTPIPQILKHLAANHASVHKQIVDGQAGLKP
;
A
#
# COMPACT_ATOMS: atom_id res chain seq x y z
N MET A 1 37.49 -7.76 -6.36
CA MET A 1 36.04 -7.46 -6.37
C MET A 1 35.90 -5.96 -6.34
N SER A 2 35.08 -5.35 -7.20
CA SER A 2 34.80 -3.91 -7.07
C SER A 2 34.16 -3.66 -5.70
N GLU A 3 34.50 -2.55 -5.06
CA GLU A 3 33.98 -2.15 -3.74
C GLU A 3 32.45 -1.90 -3.73
N PHE A 4 31.77 -2.06 -4.87
CA PHE A 4 30.34 -1.82 -5.05
C PHE A 4 29.75 -2.90 -5.96
N ASP A 5 29.56 -4.11 -5.44
CA ASP A 5 28.72 -5.13 -6.08
C ASP A 5 27.26 -4.90 -5.63
N GLU A 6 26.45 -4.31 -6.51
CA GLU A 6 25.01 -4.10 -6.30
C GLU A 6 24.16 -5.22 -6.94
N THR A 7 24.74 -6.36 -7.30
CA THR A 7 23.98 -7.48 -7.86
C THR A 7 23.10 -8.14 -6.81
N LEU A 8 21.95 -8.65 -7.25
CA LEU A 8 21.02 -9.40 -6.43
C LEU A 8 20.88 -10.81 -6.99
N ALA A 9 20.70 -11.80 -6.10
CA ALA A 9 20.43 -13.16 -6.52
C ALA A 9 19.13 -13.23 -7.34
N ILE A 10 19.05 -14.11 -8.34
CA ILE A 10 17.86 -14.29 -9.19
C ILE A 10 16.58 -14.59 -8.38
N ARG A 11 16.72 -15.13 -7.16
CA ARG A 11 15.63 -15.32 -6.21
C ARG A 11 14.87 -14.01 -5.94
N TYR A 12 15.56 -12.86 -5.85
CA TYR A 12 14.95 -11.56 -5.64
C TYR A 12 13.87 -11.26 -6.70
N LEU A 13 14.19 -11.45 -7.99
CA LEU A 13 13.24 -11.23 -9.08
C LEU A 13 12.07 -12.22 -9.04
N ARG A 14 12.37 -13.51 -8.79
CA ARG A 14 11.33 -14.56 -8.72
C ARG A 14 10.34 -14.30 -7.59
N MET A 15 10.83 -13.87 -6.42
CA MET A 15 9.97 -13.53 -5.29
C MET A 15 9.15 -12.27 -5.55
N GLY A 16 9.70 -11.28 -6.27
CA GLY A 16 8.95 -10.10 -6.70
C GLY A 16 7.80 -10.41 -7.63
N ALA A 17 8.01 -11.31 -8.60
CA ALA A 17 6.95 -11.78 -9.48
C ALA A 17 5.84 -12.51 -8.71
N LEU A 18 6.19 -13.32 -7.70
CA LEU A 18 5.20 -13.97 -6.81
C LEU A 18 4.45 -12.96 -5.95
N ALA A 19 5.16 -11.97 -5.39
CA ALA A 19 4.55 -10.90 -4.60
C ALA A 19 3.54 -10.08 -5.42
N ALA A 20 3.84 -9.79 -6.70
CA ALA A 20 2.95 -9.08 -7.60
C ALA A 20 1.57 -9.74 -7.76
N GLY A 21 1.48 -11.07 -7.72
CA GLY A 21 0.21 -11.80 -7.76
C GLY A 21 -0.70 -11.57 -6.55
N SER A 22 -0.20 -10.92 -5.51
CA SER A 22 -0.90 -10.62 -4.25
C SER A 22 -1.18 -9.12 -4.06
N VAL A 23 -0.80 -8.29 -5.04
CA VAL A 23 -1.06 -6.86 -5.07
C VAL A 23 -2.17 -6.60 -6.08
N PHE A 24 -3.08 -5.69 -5.74
CA PHE A 24 -4.24 -5.36 -6.56
C PHE A 24 -4.43 -3.85 -6.68
N LYS A 25 -5.09 -3.46 -7.77
CA LYS A 25 -5.66 -2.14 -7.92
C LYS A 25 -6.99 -2.10 -7.18
N ILE A 26 -7.24 -1.02 -6.43
CA ILE A 26 -8.56 -0.72 -5.87
C ILE A 26 -9.10 0.57 -6.46
N VAL A 27 -10.38 0.57 -6.80
CA VAL A 27 -11.10 1.73 -7.33
C VAL A 27 -12.30 1.98 -6.45
N ILE A 28 -12.41 3.21 -5.95
CA ILE A 28 -13.51 3.67 -5.12
C ILE A 28 -14.37 4.60 -5.95
N HIS A 29 -15.66 4.28 -6.09
CA HIS A 29 -16.65 5.26 -6.53
C HIS A 29 -17.01 6.10 -5.32
N ARG A 30 -16.72 7.39 -5.39
CA ARG A 30 -17.04 8.33 -4.31
C ARG A 30 -18.55 8.37 -4.05
N HIS A 31 -18.93 8.36 -2.79
CA HIS A 31 -20.32 8.55 -2.35
C HIS A 31 -20.45 9.81 -1.49
N ILE A 32 -21.57 10.51 -1.62
CA ILE A 32 -21.93 11.70 -0.84
C ILE A 32 -23.38 11.54 -0.38
N ASN A 33 -23.59 11.46 0.94
CA ASN A 33 -24.91 11.26 1.53
C ASN A 33 -25.62 10.00 1.02
N GLY A 34 -24.87 8.91 0.84
CA GLY A 34 -25.37 7.62 0.38
C GLY A 34 -25.47 7.47 -1.15
N GLU A 35 -25.26 8.54 -1.92
CA GLU A 35 -25.39 8.53 -3.37
C GLU A 35 -24.03 8.55 -4.06
N ALA A 36 -23.90 7.79 -5.14
CA ALA A 36 -22.71 7.77 -5.98
C ALA A 36 -22.49 9.12 -6.67
N GLU A 37 -21.30 9.72 -6.51
CA GLU A 37 -20.98 11.03 -7.09
C GLU A 37 -20.49 10.88 -8.54
N PHE A 38 -20.94 11.78 -9.40
CA PHE A 38 -20.54 11.88 -10.79
C PHE A 38 -20.00 13.28 -11.09
N ILE A 39 -18.95 13.38 -11.92
CA ILE A 39 -18.39 14.65 -12.41
C ILE A 39 -19.33 15.27 -13.46
N THR A 40 -19.87 14.43 -14.33
CA THR A 40 -20.93 14.68 -15.32
C THR A 40 -21.87 13.47 -15.28
N ASP A 41 -23.10 13.57 -15.79
CA ASP A 41 -24.13 12.51 -15.68
C ASP A 41 -23.65 11.07 -16.00
N ASP A 42 -22.62 10.93 -16.85
CA ASP A 42 -22.03 9.66 -17.30
C ASP A 42 -20.62 9.35 -16.72
N ARG A 43 -19.98 10.30 -16.04
CA ARG A 43 -18.58 10.18 -15.61
C ARG A 43 -18.48 10.05 -14.08
N PRO A 44 -18.26 8.83 -13.54
CA PRO A 44 -18.17 8.65 -12.10
C PRO A 44 -16.95 9.36 -11.51
N ARG A 45 -17.10 9.87 -10.29
CA ARG A 45 -15.98 10.43 -9.51
C ARG A 45 -15.23 9.27 -8.84
N LEU A 46 -14.14 8.85 -9.47
CA LEU A 46 -13.35 7.70 -9.02
C LEU A 46 -12.08 8.13 -8.27
N SER A 47 -11.77 7.42 -7.20
CA SER A 47 -10.47 7.39 -6.55
C SER A 47 -9.77 6.07 -6.87
N ASN A 48 -8.46 6.12 -7.13
CA ASN A 48 -7.65 4.94 -7.39
C ASN A 48 -6.65 4.76 -6.24
N GLY A 49 -6.37 3.50 -5.92
CA GLY A 49 -5.32 3.13 -4.98
C GLY A 49 -4.73 1.77 -5.31
N THR A 50 -3.78 1.37 -4.47
CA THR A 50 -3.19 0.04 -4.46
C THR A 50 -3.56 -0.63 -3.15
N GLY A 51 -3.85 -1.93 -3.19
CA GLY A 51 -3.95 -2.75 -1.99
C GLY A 51 -3.27 -4.09 -2.20
N TRP A 52 -3.17 -4.88 -1.14
CA TRP A 52 -2.49 -6.16 -1.19
C TRP A 52 -3.02 -7.13 -0.13
N VAL A 53 -2.76 -8.41 -0.34
CA VAL A 53 -3.24 -9.49 0.52
C VAL A 53 -2.36 -9.58 1.77
N ILE A 54 -2.92 -9.25 2.94
CA ILE A 54 -2.22 -9.27 4.23
C ILE A 54 -2.36 -10.62 4.96
N ALA A 55 -3.47 -11.32 4.72
CA ALA A 55 -3.77 -12.66 5.21
C ALA A 55 -4.72 -13.36 4.22
N PRO A 56 -4.91 -14.69 4.29
CA PRO A 56 -5.86 -15.37 3.41
C PRO A 56 -7.26 -14.75 3.50
N GLY A 57 -7.77 -14.26 2.36
CA GLY A 57 -9.06 -13.57 2.27
C GLY A 57 -9.09 -12.14 2.78
N LEU A 58 -7.98 -11.59 3.28
CA LEU A 58 -7.90 -10.22 3.79
C LEU A 58 -6.99 -9.35 2.92
N GLY A 59 -7.52 -8.20 2.52
CA GLY A 59 -6.78 -7.14 1.83
C GLY A 59 -6.53 -5.95 2.76
N ILE A 60 -5.49 -5.19 2.48
CA ILE A 60 -5.22 -3.89 3.12
C ILE A 60 -4.95 -2.82 2.06
N THR A 61 -5.40 -1.60 2.33
CA THR A 61 -5.15 -0.36 1.57
C THR A 61 -5.07 0.81 2.57
N ASN A 62 -4.93 2.05 2.09
CA ASN A 62 -5.03 3.22 2.96
C ASN A 62 -6.47 3.59 3.32
N HIS A 63 -6.65 4.18 4.50
CA HIS A 63 -7.91 4.80 4.90
C HIS A 63 -8.29 5.91 3.93
N HIS A 64 -7.37 6.81 3.56
CA HIS A 64 -7.69 7.93 2.68
C HIS A 64 -8.09 7.51 1.26
N VAL A 65 -7.62 6.35 0.79
CA VAL A 65 -8.06 5.78 -0.50
C VAL A 65 -9.56 5.49 -0.42
N VAL A 66 -10.00 4.80 0.64
CA VAL A 66 -11.41 4.49 0.90
C VAL A 66 -12.22 5.73 1.21
N ASN A 67 -11.64 6.71 1.91
CA ASN A 67 -12.26 8.00 2.23
C ASN A 67 -12.69 8.73 0.95
N ALA A 68 -11.89 8.63 -0.12
CA ALA A 68 -12.17 9.27 -1.41
C ALA A 68 -12.54 10.75 -1.23
N ARG A 69 -11.74 11.46 -0.43
CA ARG A 69 -11.82 12.92 -0.22
C ARG A 69 -10.45 13.52 -0.48
N SER A 70 -10.43 14.75 -0.92
CA SER A 70 -9.21 15.50 -1.21
C SER A 70 -9.01 16.60 -0.17
N ALA A 71 -8.07 16.36 0.75
CA ALA A 71 -7.62 17.38 1.69
C ALA A 71 -7.05 18.63 0.98
N LEU A 72 -6.48 18.46 -0.23
CA LEU A 72 -5.98 19.58 -1.04
C LEU A 72 -7.08 20.57 -1.46
N PHE A 73 -8.32 20.10 -1.54
CA PHE A 73 -9.49 20.95 -1.84
C PHE A 73 -10.28 21.32 -0.59
N GLY A 74 -9.73 21.06 0.61
CA GLY A 74 -10.38 21.37 1.88
C GLY A 74 -11.59 20.49 2.17
N GLU A 75 -11.70 19.32 1.52
CA GLU A 75 -12.79 18.39 1.80
C GLU A 75 -12.60 17.76 3.18
N GLY A 76 -13.65 17.78 4.00
CA GLY A 76 -13.70 16.99 5.23
C GLY A 76 -13.84 15.50 4.93
N ASP A 77 -13.67 14.69 5.97
CA ASP A 77 -13.82 13.23 5.86
C ASP A 77 -15.23 12.82 5.43
N ALA A 78 -15.31 11.66 4.78
CA ALA A 78 -16.57 11.02 4.49
C ALA A 78 -17.34 10.75 5.79
N THR A 79 -18.67 10.78 5.70
CA THR A 79 -19.51 10.29 6.80
C THR A 79 -19.22 8.80 7.02
N VAL A 80 -19.52 8.27 8.21
CA VAL A 80 -19.33 6.84 8.51
C VAL A 80 -20.08 5.96 7.49
N ASP A 81 -21.28 6.37 7.07
CA ASP A 81 -22.07 5.65 6.09
C ASP A 81 -21.46 5.71 4.69
N ASP A 82 -21.01 6.89 4.24
CA ASP A 82 -20.32 7.04 2.94
C ASP A 82 -19.01 6.25 2.92
N PHE A 83 -18.22 6.29 4.00
CA PHE A 83 -16.96 5.57 4.11
C PHE A 83 -17.19 4.04 4.01
N ARG A 84 -18.19 3.53 4.74
CA ARG A 84 -18.58 2.12 4.66
C ARG A 84 -19.08 1.75 3.26
N LEU A 85 -19.96 2.55 2.67
CA LEU A 85 -20.51 2.30 1.34
C LEU A 85 -19.42 2.34 0.25
N GLN A 86 -18.48 3.27 0.36
CA GLN A 86 -17.30 3.36 -0.51
C GLN A 86 -16.43 2.09 -0.42
N ALA A 87 -16.27 1.50 0.77
CA ALA A 87 -15.57 0.22 0.93
C ALA A 87 -16.36 -0.95 0.31
N GLU A 88 -17.68 -1.02 0.56
CA GLU A 88 -18.53 -2.11 0.06
C GLU A 88 -18.69 -2.08 -1.47
N THR A 89 -18.71 -0.90 -2.07
CA THR A 89 -18.83 -0.71 -3.52
C THR A 89 -17.48 -0.65 -4.25
N ALA A 90 -16.37 -0.70 -3.50
CA ALA A 90 -15.03 -0.69 -4.07
C ALA A 90 -14.84 -1.85 -5.04
N LYS A 91 -14.21 -1.57 -6.18
CA LYS A 91 -13.81 -2.58 -7.16
C LYS A 91 -12.34 -2.92 -6.97
N VAL A 92 -12.04 -4.21 -6.80
CA VAL A 92 -10.68 -4.74 -6.69
C VAL A 92 -10.32 -5.52 -7.94
N ARG A 93 -9.11 -5.30 -8.44
CA ARG A 93 -8.58 -5.97 -9.63
C ARG A 93 -7.15 -6.43 -9.41
N PHE A 94 -6.98 -7.74 -9.36
CA PHE A 94 -5.67 -8.39 -9.44
C PHE A 94 -5.18 -8.44 -10.90
N ASP A 95 -3.89 -8.75 -11.05
CA ASP A 95 -3.25 -9.10 -12.32
C ASP A 95 -3.36 -8.04 -13.43
N TYR A 96 -3.59 -6.77 -13.05
CA TYR A 96 -3.60 -5.67 -14.01
C TYR A 96 -2.18 -5.26 -14.40
N PHE A 97 -1.62 -5.96 -15.39
CA PHE A 97 -0.24 -5.79 -15.86
C PHE A 97 -0.09 -5.08 -17.21
N GLU A 98 -1.17 -4.98 -17.99
CA GLU A 98 -1.14 -4.38 -19.33
C GLU A 98 -2.28 -3.38 -19.55
N VAL A 99 -2.00 -2.30 -20.30
CA VAL A 99 -2.95 -1.19 -20.52
C VAL A 99 -4.20 -1.63 -21.29
N ASN A 100 -4.07 -2.62 -22.17
CA ASN A 100 -5.16 -3.09 -23.02
C ASN A 100 -6.07 -4.11 -22.32
N ASP A 101 -5.78 -4.49 -21.08
CA ASP A 101 -6.64 -5.37 -20.32
C ASP A 101 -7.85 -4.57 -19.77
N ILE A 102 -9.03 -4.91 -20.29
CA ILE A 102 -10.30 -4.18 -20.09
C ILE A 102 -11.15 -4.72 -18.91
N ALA A 103 -10.63 -5.64 -18.10
CA ALA A 103 -11.40 -6.19 -16.97
C ALA A 103 -11.81 -5.12 -15.94
N ASP A 104 -13.09 -5.11 -15.54
CA ASP A 104 -13.69 -4.06 -14.67
C ASP A 104 -13.54 -4.33 -13.15
N GLY A 105 -12.70 -5.30 -12.76
CA GLY A 105 -12.52 -5.69 -11.36
C GLY A 105 -13.78 -6.33 -10.75
N VAL A 106 -13.70 -6.67 -9.46
CA VAL A 106 -14.79 -7.31 -8.70
C VAL A 106 -15.15 -6.43 -7.51
N VAL A 107 -16.44 -6.20 -7.31
CA VAL A 107 -16.97 -5.43 -6.17
C VAL A 107 -16.78 -6.21 -4.87
N LEU A 108 -16.36 -5.55 -3.79
CA LEU A 108 -16.12 -6.21 -2.50
C LEU A 108 -17.40 -6.70 -1.82
N GLY A 109 -18.48 -5.90 -1.88
CA GLY A 109 -19.80 -6.23 -1.35
C GLY A 109 -20.01 -5.85 0.12
N PRO A 110 -21.22 -6.10 0.67
CA PRO A 110 -21.57 -5.73 2.03
C PRO A 110 -20.64 -6.33 3.09
N GLY A 111 -20.32 -5.56 4.13
CA GLY A 111 -19.42 -6.00 5.19
C GLY A 111 -17.94 -6.09 4.79
N ALA A 112 -17.56 -5.48 3.66
CA ALA A 112 -16.17 -5.46 3.19
C ALA A 112 -15.22 -4.80 4.20
N LEU A 113 -15.62 -3.71 4.87
CA LEU A 113 -14.76 -3.01 5.81
C LEU A 113 -14.69 -3.73 7.16
N LEU A 114 -13.50 -4.21 7.53
CA LEU A 114 -13.29 -4.98 8.77
C LEU A 114 -12.67 -4.15 9.90
N ALA A 115 -11.76 -3.25 9.55
CA ALA A 115 -11.10 -2.34 10.47
C ALA A 115 -10.49 -1.19 9.68
N SER A 116 -10.35 -0.03 10.30
CA SER A 116 -9.63 1.10 9.70
C SER A 116 -9.20 2.07 10.78
N ASP A 117 -8.14 2.82 10.49
CA ASP A 117 -7.67 3.90 11.33
C ASP A 117 -7.16 5.06 10.45
N ALA A 118 -7.64 6.27 10.72
CA ALA A 118 -7.30 7.45 9.94
C ALA A 118 -5.90 7.98 10.26
N GLU A 119 -5.40 7.80 11.49
CA GLU A 119 -4.09 8.30 11.92
C GLU A 119 -2.94 7.45 11.37
N LEU A 120 -3.11 6.12 11.42
CA LEU A 120 -2.20 5.14 10.82
C LEU A 120 -2.45 4.94 9.33
N ASP A 121 -3.53 5.54 8.83
CA ASP A 121 -3.98 5.56 7.45
C ASP A 121 -4.08 4.16 6.81
N PHE A 122 -4.82 3.25 7.45
CA PHE A 122 -5.09 1.93 6.89
C PHE A 122 -6.60 1.61 6.88
N ALA A 123 -6.99 0.77 5.92
CA ALA A 123 -8.28 0.10 5.90
C ALA A 123 -8.08 -1.38 5.54
N LEU A 124 -8.61 -2.27 6.38
CA LEU A 124 -8.66 -3.71 6.19
C LEU A 124 -9.98 -4.11 5.57
N LEU A 125 -9.88 -4.93 4.52
CA LEU A 125 -10.97 -5.28 3.65
C LEU A 125 -11.12 -6.80 3.57
N GLN A 126 -12.34 -7.30 3.66
CA GLN A 126 -12.69 -8.67 3.31
C GLN A 126 -12.66 -8.80 1.78
N LEU A 127 -11.82 -9.70 1.27
CA LEU A 127 -11.76 -9.98 -0.16
C LEU A 127 -12.76 -11.10 -0.52
N PRO A 128 -13.55 -10.94 -1.60
CA PRO A 128 -14.39 -11.99 -2.15
C PRO A 128 -13.63 -13.27 -2.51
N ASN A 129 -14.28 -14.42 -2.28
CA ASN A 129 -13.77 -15.74 -2.69
C ASN A 129 -13.58 -15.87 -4.22
N ALA A 130 -14.22 -15.01 -5.01
CA ALA A 130 -14.10 -14.96 -6.47
C ALA A 130 -12.64 -14.73 -6.96
N PHE A 131 -11.76 -14.19 -6.11
CA PHE A 131 -10.35 -14.01 -6.44
C PHE A 131 -9.51 -15.29 -6.34
N GLY A 132 -10.10 -16.38 -5.88
CA GLY A 132 -9.41 -17.64 -5.60
C GLY A 132 -8.41 -17.50 -4.45
N VAL A 133 -7.50 -18.46 -4.35
CA VAL A 133 -6.44 -18.43 -3.34
C VAL A 133 -5.34 -17.48 -3.79
N ARG A 134 -5.23 -16.34 -3.10
CA ARG A 134 -4.10 -15.41 -3.22
C ARG A 134 -3.23 -15.54 -1.97
N PRO A 135 -1.93 -15.89 -2.10
CA PRO A 135 -1.06 -16.01 -0.94
C PRO A 135 -0.88 -14.62 -0.30
N PRO A 136 -0.83 -14.51 1.04
CA PRO A 136 -0.53 -13.24 1.67
C PRO A 136 0.93 -12.86 1.48
N LEU A 137 1.21 -11.55 1.43
CA LEU A 137 2.57 -11.05 1.53
C LEU A 137 3.09 -11.26 2.95
N ARG A 138 4.37 -11.62 3.05
CA ARG A 138 5.03 -11.81 4.34
C ARG A 138 5.18 -10.47 5.05
N LEU A 139 4.87 -10.43 6.34
CA LEU A 139 5.00 -9.22 7.15
C LEU A 139 6.31 -9.18 7.91
N ARG A 140 6.98 -8.03 7.91
CA ARG A 140 8.07 -7.78 8.85
C ARG A 140 7.53 -7.66 10.27
N GLN A 141 8.15 -8.39 11.18
CA GLN A 141 7.82 -8.34 12.61
C GLN A 141 8.50 -7.17 13.33
N GLN A 142 9.54 -6.60 12.70
CA GLN A 142 10.34 -5.51 13.24
C GLN A 142 10.44 -4.39 12.22
N LYS A 143 10.44 -3.15 12.71
CA LYS A 143 10.66 -1.98 11.87
C LYS A 143 12.00 -2.08 11.14
N ILE A 144 12.12 -1.35 10.04
CA ILE A 144 13.44 -1.04 9.49
C ILE A 144 13.98 0.12 10.32
N GLY A 145 15.05 -0.10 11.09
CA GLY A 145 15.71 0.95 11.87
C GLY A 145 16.77 1.64 11.03
N LYS A 146 16.58 2.93 10.74
CA LYS A 146 17.58 3.75 10.02
C LYS A 146 17.50 5.20 10.48
N ARG A 147 18.60 5.76 10.98
CA ARG A 147 18.67 7.16 11.41
C ARG A 147 19.17 8.07 10.27
N LEU A 148 18.89 9.37 10.37
CA LEU A 148 19.30 10.36 9.36
C LEU A 148 20.83 10.50 9.24
N ASP A 149 21.58 10.32 10.34
CA ASP A 149 23.04 10.38 10.37
C ASP A 149 23.71 9.14 9.77
N GLN A 150 22.95 8.09 9.47
CA GLN A 150 23.48 6.86 8.88
C GLN A 150 23.51 6.96 7.35
N PRO A 151 24.58 6.46 6.70
CA PRO A 151 24.66 6.39 5.24
C PRO A 151 23.46 5.67 4.62
N LEU A 152 23.13 6.03 3.38
CA LEU A 152 22.22 5.24 2.57
C LEU A 152 22.82 3.85 2.32
N GLY A 153 21.98 2.82 2.43
CA GLY A 153 22.42 1.44 2.18
C GLY A 153 21.28 0.44 2.25
N THR A 154 20.31 0.65 3.15
CA THR A 154 19.07 -0.15 3.16
C THR A 154 18.17 0.28 1.99
N ARG A 155 17.58 -0.70 1.31
CA ARG A 155 16.68 -0.51 0.16
C ARG A 155 15.32 -1.13 0.44
N VAL A 156 14.29 -0.58 -0.21
CA VAL A 156 12.91 -1.09 -0.17
C VAL A 156 12.28 -1.06 -1.57
N ASN A 157 11.27 -1.88 -1.81
CA ASN A 157 10.69 -2.12 -3.13
C ASN A 157 9.18 -1.89 -3.05
N VAL A 158 8.60 -1.23 -4.05
CA VAL A 158 7.17 -0.90 -4.06
C VAL A 158 6.50 -1.44 -5.30
N LEU A 159 5.49 -2.30 -5.11
CA LEU A 159 4.56 -2.73 -6.15
C LEU A 159 3.32 -1.85 -6.09
N GLN A 160 3.01 -1.16 -7.17
CA GLN A 160 2.06 -0.04 -7.15
C GLN A 160 1.28 0.09 -8.45
N HIS A 161 0.11 0.73 -8.39
CA HIS A 161 -0.69 1.16 -9.53
C HIS A 161 -0.64 2.70 -9.71
N PRO A 162 0.50 3.26 -10.15
CA PRO A 162 0.64 4.70 -10.31
C PRO A 162 -0.31 5.22 -11.39
N ASN A 163 -1.00 6.32 -11.07
CA ASN A 163 -2.13 6.90 -11.79
C ASN A 163 -3.30 5.94 -12.05
N GLY A 164 -3.40 4.85 -11.27
CA GLY A 164 -4.36 3.77 -11.52
C GLY A 164 -4.04 2.95 -12.78
N SER A 165 -2.83 3.07 -13.33
CA SER A 165 -2.33 2.33 -14.50
C SER A 165 -1.93 0.89 -14.12
N PRO A 166 -1.52 0.05 -15.09
CA PRO A 166 -1.01 -1.28 -14.79
C PRO A 166 0.12 -1.25 -13.76
N MET A 167 0.29 -2.37 -13.06
CA MET A 167 1.24 -2.48 -11.95
C MET A 167 2.66 -2.13 -12.40
N ARG A 168 3.36 -1.35 -11.58
CA ARG A 168 4.76 -1.00 -11.78
C ARG A 168 5.56 -1.29 -10.52
N LEU A 169 6.82 -1.65 -10.73
CA LEU A 169 7.79 -1.87 -9.66
C LEU A 169 8.69 -0.64 -9.50
N GLY A 170 8.62 -0.02 -8.32
CA GLY A 170 9.60 0.95 -7.83
C GLY A 170 10.72 0.25 -7.09
N PHE A 171 11.89 0.13 -7.74
CA PHE A 171 13.08 -0.55 -7.18
C PHE A 171 14.39 0.15 -7.53
N ARG A 172 14.30 1.29 -8.24
CA ARG A 172 15.44 2.14 -8.57
C ARG A 172 15.37 3.38 -7.69
N ASN A 173 16.54 3.87 -7.27
CA ASN A 173 16.64 4.99 -6.33
C ASN A 173 15.80 4.74 -5.07
N ASN A 174 15.93 3.53 -4.50
CA ASN A 174 14.96 2.96 -3.59
C ASN A 174 15.44 2.90 -2.13
N PHE A 175 16.25 3.87 -1.75
CA PHE A 175 16.94 3.89 -0.46
C PHE A 175 16.03 4.31 0.68
N VAL A 176 16.21 3.69 1.84
CA VAL A 176 15.60 4.15 3.09
C VAL A 176 16.32 5.42 3.56
N VAL A 177 15.53 6.47 3.83
CA VAL A 177 16.00 7.77 4.34
C VAL A 177 15.90 7.83 5.85
N LEU A 178 14.82 7.31 6.43
CA LEU A 178 14.57 7.24 7.86
C LEU A 178 13.67 6.04 8.13
N GLY A 179 13.87 5.36 9.25
CA GLY A 179 12.96 4.31 9.70
C GLY A 179 12.93 4.24 11.23
N ASP A 180 11.75 4.50 11.79
CA ASP A 180 11.47 4.42 13.22
C ASP A 180 10.13 3.69 13.50
N ASP A 181 9.58 3.82 14.71
CA ASP A 181 8.33 3.13 15.09
C ASP A 181 7.09 3.72 14.43
N ASN A 182 7.16 4.96 13.94
CA ASN A 182 6.03 5.74 13.45
C ASN A 182 6.05 5.89 11.93
N VAL A 183 7.24 5.94 11.32
CA VAL A 183 7.36 6.21 9.88
C VAL A 183 8.54 5.47 9.27
N LEU A 184 8.31 4.96 8.05
CA LEU A 184 9.36 4.58 7.12
C LEU A 184 9.40 5.59 5.98
N ALA A 185 10.47 6.39 5.92
CA ALA A 185 10.73 7.31 4.83
C ALA A 185 11.76 6.72 3.85
N TYR A 186 11.49 6.78 2.56
CA TYR A 186 12.29 6.14 1.55
C TYR A 186 12.15 6.82 0.18
N LEU A 187 13.12 6.58 -0.69
CA LEU A 187 13.13 7.08 -2.05
C LEU A 187 12.50 6.03 -2.98
N THR A 188 11.81 6.47 -4.02
CA THR A 188 11.41 5.74 -5.23
C THR A 188 10.43 6.65 -5.99
N ASP A 189 10.15 6.35 -7.25
CA ASP A 189 9.08 7.02 -7.97
C ASP A 189 7.71 6.48 -7.51
N THR A 190 6.80 7.38 -7.17
CA THR A 190 5.38 7.12 -6.87
C THR A 190 4.51 8.19 -7.52
N ALA A 191 3.23 7.91 -7.69
CA ALA A 191 2.23 8.86 -8.18
C ALA A 191 0.89 8.65 -7.46
N SER A 192 -0.11 9.49 -7.76
CA SER A 192 -1.51 9.22 -7.34
C SER A 192 -1.90 7.77 -7.65
N GLY A 193 -2.67 7.08 -6.82
CA GLY A 193 -2.96 5.65 -6.98
C GLY A 193 -1.90 4.68 -6.43
N SER A 194 -0.71 5.17 -6.07
CA SER A 194 0.29 4.35 -5.36
C SER A 194 -0.03 4.21 -3.88
N SER A 195 -0.87 5.08 -3.31
CA SER A 195 -1.39 4.96 -1.95
C SER A 195 -1.92 3.57 -1.67
N GLY A 196 -1.46 2.96 -0.57
CA GLY A 196 -1.80 1.64 -0.09
C GLY A 196 -0.85 0.54 -0.59
N SER A 197 0.16 0.90 -1.38
CA SER A 197 1.16 -0.06 -1.87
C SER A 197 1.97 -0.68 -0.73
N PRO A 198 2.32 -1.98 -0.82
CA PRO A 198 3.28 -2.59 0.09
C PRO A 198 4.68 -2.04 -0.18
N VAL A 199 5.35 -1.62 0.88
CA VAL A 199 6.78 -1.26 0.87
C VAL A 199 7.56 -2.45 1.40
N CYS A 200 8.21 -3.20 0.52
CA CYS A 200 8.86 -4.47 0.82
C CYS A 200 10.38 -4.33 1.02
N ASP A 201 10.99 -5.13 1.89
CA ASP A 201 12.45 -5.32 1.88
C ASP A 201 12.89 -6.24 0.71
N ASP A 202 14.19 -6.55 0.61
CA ASP A 202 14.73 -7.41 -0.45
C ASP A 202 14.34 -8.90 -0.31
N ALA A 203 13.82 -9.29 0.86
CA ALA A 203 13.19 -10.60 1.06
C ALA A 203 11.69 -10.59 0.69
N TRP A 204 11.19 -9.48 0.11
CA TRP A 204 9.78 -9.27 -0.20
C TRP A 204 8.85 -9.36 1.01
N SER A 205 9.38 -9.05 2.20
CA SER A 205 8.58 -8.87 3.41
C SER A 205 8.14 -7.42 3.53
N VAL A 206 6.85 -7.18 3.71
CA VAL A 206 6.27 -5.83 3.82
C VAL A 206 6.74 -5.17 5.11
N ALA A 207 7.45 -4.05 4.95
CA ALA A 207 7.98 -3.21 6.01
C ALA A 207 7.02 -2.09 6.41
N ALA A 208 6.31 -1.51 5.43
CA ALA A 208 5.35 -0.44 5.65
C ALA A 208 4.22 -0.44 4.61
N LEU A 209 3.13 0.26 4.95
CA LEU A 209 2.06 0.63 4.02
C LEU A 209 2.34 2.04 3.49
N HIS A 210 2.59 2.20 2.20
CA HIS A 210 2.82 3.53 1.61
C HIS A 210 1.55 4.38 1.70
N TYR A 211 1.66 5.62 2.20
CA TYR A 211 0.51 6.55 2.24
C TYR A 211 0.74 7.88 1.53
N GLY A 212 1.97 8.20 1.12
CA GLY A 212 2.22 9.40 0.34
C GLY A 212 3.66 9.85 0.34
N SER A 213 3.86 11.15 0.11
CA SER A 213 5.17 11.78 0.07
C SER A 213 5.17 13.10 0.84
N ARG A 214 6.37 13.52 1.24
CA ARG A 214 6.60 14.79 1.94
C ARG A 214 7.94 15.40 1.51
N GLY A 215 8.21 16.62 1.99
CA GLY A 215 9.56 17.20 1.90
C GLY A 215 10.58 16.28 2.57
N VAL A 216 11.78 16.18 1.99
CA VAL A 216 12.83 15.27 2.48
C VAL A 216 13.17 15.52 3.96
N SER A 217 13.35 14.45 4.74
CA SER A 217 13.73 14.57 6.15
C SER A 217 15.17 15.07 6.31
N ASP A 218 16.07 14.63 5.43
CA ASP A 218 17.44 15.12 5.33
C ASP A 218 17.56 16.18 4.22
N GLN A 219 17.63 17.45 4.62
CA GLN A 219 17.73 18.60 3.71
C GLN A 219 19.02 18.65 2.89
N ASN A 220 20.02 17.83 3.21
CA ASN A 220 21.28 17.74 2.49
C ASN A 220 21.39 16.46 1.65
N LEU A 221 20.34 15.63 1.64
CA LEU A 221 20.36 14.34 0.96
C LEU A 221 20.61 14.53 -0.54
N LYS A 222 21.73 14.00 -1.01
CA LYS A 222 22.06 13.96 -2.44
C LYS A 222 22.06 12.53 -2.95
N LEU A 223 21.39 12.33 -4.07
CA LEU A 223 21.45 11.08 -4.82
C LEU A 223 22.04 11.35 -6.19
N MET A 224 23.11 10.65 -6.55
CA MET A 224 23.84 10.85 -7.80
C MET A 224 24.22 12.33 -8.05
N GLY A 225 24.67 13.02 -7.00
CA GLY A 225 25.08 14.43 -7.05
C GLY A 225 23.93 15.44 -7.09
N ARG A 226 22.67 14.99 -7.14
CA ARG A 226 21.48 15.87 -7.15
C ARG A 226 20.81 15.90 -5.79
N LEU A 227 20.38 17.09 -5.37
CA LEU A 227 19.62 17.25 -4.14
C LEU A 227 18.25 16.56 -4.28
N VAL A 228 17.92 15.73 -3.31
CA VAL A 228 16.61 15.11 -3.17
C VAL A 228 15.70 16.10 -2.45
N LYS A 229 14.53 16.38 -3.00
CA LYS A 229 13.56 17.32 -2.42
C LYS A 229 12.39 16.64 -1.71
N GLN A 230 12.09 15.41 -2.11
CA GLN A 230 10.94 14.67 -1.63
C GLN A 230 11.33 13.23 -1.32
N GLU A 231 10.64 12.68 -0.34
CA GLU A 231 10.70 11.28 0.05
C GLU A 231 9.28 10.73 0.13
N ASN A 232 9.14 9.43 -0.12
CA ASN A 232 7.93 8.70 0.20
C ASN A 232 7.91 8.36 1.68
N VAL A 233 6.71 8.19 2.21
CA VAL A 233 6.46 7.78 3.59
C VAL A 233 5.42 6.66 3.64
N GLY A 234 5.58 5.80 4.62
CA GLY A 234 4.64 4.74 4.91
C GLY A 234 4.59 4.40 6.40
N THR A 235 3.45 3.87 6.82
CA THR A 235 3.20 3.42 8.20
C THR A 235 3.86 2.06 8.41
N PRO A 236 4.80 1.90 9.36
CA PRO A 236 5.43 0.62 9.63
C PRO A 236 4.42 -0.48 9.97
N ILE A 237 4.55 -1.66 9.35
CA ILE A 237 3.64 -2.80 9.59
C ILE A 237 3.54 -3.19 11.08
N PRO A 238 4.64 -3.22 11.88
CA PRO A 238 4.52 -3.51 13.31
C PRO A 238 3.60 -2.55 14.07
N GLN A 239 3.50 -1.28 13.64
CA GLN A 239 2.60 -0.31 14.26
C GLN A 239 1.14 -0.63 13.96
N ILE A 240 0.82 -0.99 12.71
CA ILE A 240 -0.52 -1.44 12.31
C ILE A 240 -0.89 -2.72 13.08
N LEU A 241 0.01 -3.70 13.16
CA LEU A 241 -0.25 -4.95 13.90
C LEU A 241 -0.48 -4.69 15.40
N LYS A 242 0.31 -3.81 16.03
CA LYS A 242 0.11 -3.41 17.43
C LYS A 242 -1.27 -2.75 17.64
N HIS A 243 -1.67 -1.86 16.74
CA HIS A 243 -2.98 -1.23 16.79
C HIS A 243 -4.11 -2.28 16.66
N LEU A 244 -4.01 -3.18 15.67
CA LEU A 244 -5.01 -4.24 15.47
C LEU A 244 -5.09 -5.19 16.65
N ALA A 245 -3.97 -5.53 17.29
CA ALA A 245 -3.96 -6.37 18.48
C ALA A 245 -4.75 -5.74 19.64
N ALA A 246 -4.66 -4.41 19.79
CA ALA A 246 -5.35 -3.66 20.84
C ALA A 246 -6.83 -3.42 20.54
N ASN A 247 -7.18 -3.10 19.28
CA ASN A 247 -8.50 -2.59 18.91
C ASN A 247 -9.36 -3.58 18.10
N HIS A 248 -8.73 -4.54 17.43
CA HIS A 248 -9.38 -5.49 16.50
C HIS A 248 -8.80 -6.91 16.65
N ALA A 249 -8.83 -7.44 17.89
CA ALA A 249 -8.13 -8.67 18.26
C ALA A 249 -8.47 -9.90 17.39
N SER A 250 -9.71 -10.04 16.93
CA SER A 250 -10.12 -11.14 16.04
C SER A 250 -9.46 -11.05 14.67
N VAL A 251 -9.45 -9.88 14.06
CA VAL A 251 -8.80 -9.60 12.77
C VAL A 251 -7.28 -9.73 12.90
N HIS A 252 -6.70 -9.22 13.98
CA HIS A 252 -5.29 -9.41 14.28
C HIS A 252 -4.92 -10.89 14.37
N LYS A 253 -5.72 -11.70 15.09
CA LYS A 253 -5.50 -13.14 15.20
C LYS A 253 -5.54 -13.82 13.83
N GLN A 254 -6.51 -13.49 12.97
CA GLN A 254 -6.59 -14.03 11.61
C GLN A 254 -5.34 -13.69 10.78
N ILE A 255 -4.81 -12.47 10.93
CA ILE A 255 -3.55 -12.08 10.28
C ILE A 255 -2.38 -12.90 10.81
N VAL A 256 -2.22 -13.03 12.13
CA VAL A 256 -1.14 -13.82 12.74
C VAL A 256 -1.20 -15.29 12.30
N ASP A 257 -2.38 -15.90 12.33
CA ASP A 257 -2.58 -17.28 11.89
C ASP A 257 -2.26 -17.44 10.40
N GLY A 258 -2.67 -16.46 9.57
CA GLY A 258 -2.40 -16.43 8.13
C GLY A 258 -0.91 -16.27 7.78
N GLN A 259 -0.11 -15.69 8.69
CA GLN A 259 1.33 -15.52 8.52
C GLN A 259 2.13 -16.76 8.99
N ALA A 260 1.60 -17.57 9.92
CA ALA A 260 2.30 -18.71 10.53
C ALA A 260 2.76 -19.79 9.53
N GLY A 261 2.10 -19.89 8.36
CA GLY A 261 2.44 -20.84 7.29
C GLY A 261 3.44 -20.34 6.25
N LEU A 262 3.85 -19.06 6.29
CA LEU A 262 4.75 -18.49 5.30
C LEU A 262 6.20 -18.90 5.59
N LYS A 263 6.80 -19.66 4.68
CA LYS A 263 8.22 -20.04 4.78
C LYS A 263 9.14 -18.83 4.53
N PRO A 264 10.30 -18.74 5.21
CA PRO A 264 11.26 -17.63 5.05
C PRO A 264 11.89 -17.46 3.66
#